data_AF-A0A0F4GPN1-F1
#
_entry.id   AF-A0A0F4GPN1-F1
#
_cell.length_a   1.000
_cell.length_b   1.000
_cell.length_c   1.000
_cell.angle_alpha   90.00
_cell.angle_beta   90.00
_cell.angle_gamma   90.00
#
_symmetry.space_group_name_H-M   'P 1'
#
loop_
_entity.id
_entity.type
_entity.pdbx_description
1 polymer ?
#
loop_
_entity_poly.entity_id
_entity_poly.type
_entity_poly.pdbx_seq_one_letter_code
_entity_poly.pdbx_strand_id
1 'polypeptide(L)'
;MPPHTCEICKTARAQIVRPKNHARICAPCFTAIFEDETAETIISTKLFERGEKVAIGASGGKDSTVLASVLKTLNDRYDWGLDLVLLSVDEGITGYRDHSLEAVKRHSAQYNLPLKIVSYAELYGWSMDQVVAQIGKKGNCTYCGVFRRQALDRGASMLGVGHVVTGHNADDVAETVLMNLLRGDLPRLGRATSIITSTPSAKAATGKHGEVGITNVKRSKPLMYAYEKEIVLYAHHKKLDYFSTECLYSPEAFRGSARTLIKNLERIRPESILDVVRSGIDMAKLVPNADASNKGACSSDAATVAKGAEDEAAGGCGTAAGGSSGGEMAAMEKRLREDEAAATNGAETEIKAPAKPTTNGDDAAQAIDATQNTVPLRPKKGKRGGENPGNRGKPKQTLGSCERCGYLSSQAVCKACVLLEGLNKARPRTEIEVSGG
;
A
#
# COMPACT_ATOMS: atom_id res chain seq x y z
N MET A 1 -35.82 6.19 -24.58
CA MET A 1 -34.85 5.40 -25.37
C MET A 1 -35.05 3.93 -25.09
N PRO A 2 -35.06 3.05 -26.10
CA PRO A 2 -35.08 1.60 -25.87
C PRO A 2 -33.84 1.19 -25.07
N PRO A 3 -33.95 0.17 -24.20
CA PRO A 3 -32.84 -0.26 -23.36
C PRO A 3 -31.68 -0.74 -24.25
N HIS A 4 -30.48 -0.20 -24.01
CA HIS A 4 -29.29 -0.66 -24.71
C HIS A 4 -29.05 -2.15 -24.45
N THR A 5 -28.79 -2.92 -25.49
CA THR A 5 -28.40 -4.34 -25.41
C THR A 5 -26.94 -4.44 -24.97
N CYS A 6 -26.59 -5.56 -24.32
CA CYS A 6 -25.21 -5.85 -23.96
C CYS A 6 -24.34 -5.94 -25.21
N GLU A 7 -23.18 -5.26 -25.20
CA GLU A 7 -22.25 -5.23 -26.33
C GLU A 7 -21.60 -6.61 -26.62
N ILE A 8 -21.60 -7.52 -25.65
CA ILE A 8 -20.95 -8.83 -25.74
C ILE A 8 -21.94 -9.90 -26.17
N CYS A 9 -22.96 -10.17 -25.36
CA CYS A 9 -23.92 -11.25 -25.67
C CYS A 9 -25.02 -10.82 -26.64
N LYS A 10 -25.21 -9.51 -26.88
CA LYS A 10 -26.22 -8.91 -27.78
C LYS A 10 -27.68 -9.32 -27.54
N THR A 11 -27.95 -10.09 -26.49
CA THR A 11 -29.24 -10.71 -26.18
C THR A 11 -29.85 -10.10 -24.92
N ALA A 12 -29.05 -9.99 -23.85
CA ALA A 12 -29.49 -9.39 -22.59
C ALA A 12 -29.43 -7.86 -22.62
N ARG A 13 -30.25 -7.23 -21.78
CA ARG A 13 -30.19 -5.78 -21.51
C ARG A 13 -28.88 -5.42 -20.80
N ALA A 14 -28.24 -4.35 -21.24
CA ALA A 14 -27.10 -3.77 -20.53
C ALA A 14 -27.55 -3.15 -19.20
N GLN A 15 -26.88 -3.56 -18.13
CA GLN A 15 -27.14 -3.11 -16.75
C GLN A 15 -25.95 -2.35 -16.17
N ILE A 16 -24.76 -2.55 -16.71
CA ILE A 16 -23.49 -2.04 -16.19
C ILE A 16 -22.79 -1.26 -17.30
N VAL A 17 -22.24 -0.10 -16.94
CA VAL A 17 -21.26 0.62 -17.75
C VAL A 17 -19.90 0.35 -17.12
N ARG A 18 -19.00 -0.34 -17.83
CA ARG A 18 -17.68 -0.65 -17.28
C ARG A 18 -16.88 0.64 -17.02
N PRO A 19 -16.29 0.81 -15.83
CA PRO A 19 -15.43 1.96 -15.53
C PRO A 19 -14.23 2.07 -16.47
N LYS A 20 -13.61 0.94 -16.83
CA LYS A 20 -12.35 0.87 -17.59
C LYS A 20 -12.45 1.42 -19.03
N ASN A 21 -13.54 1.11 -19.74
CA ASN A 21 -13.68 1.38 -21.18
C ASN A 21 -15.08 1.86 -21.59
N HIS A 22 -15.96 2.15 -20.62
CA HIS A 22 -17.36 2.54 -20.84
C HIS A 22 -18.24 1.55 -21.63
N ALA A 23 -17.80 0.30 -21.79
CA ALA A 23 -18.59 -0.73 -22.46
C ALA A 23 -19.90 -1.01 -21.69
N ARG A 24 -21.03 -1.07 -22.41
CA ARG A 24 -22.35 -1.36 -21.85
C ARG A 24 -22.62 -2.86 -21.88
N ILE A 25 -22.66 -3.50 -20.71
CA ILE A 25 -22.75 -4.95 -20.60
C ILE A 25 -23.77 -5.41 -19.56
N CYS A 26 -24.23 -6.66 -19.67
CA CYS A 26 -25.10 -7.29 -18.67
C CYS A 26 -24.27 -7.86 -17.51
N ALA A 27 -24.93 -8.10 -16.37
CA ALA A 27 -24.26 -8.60 -15.17
C ALA A 27 -23.53 -9.96 -15.33
N PRO A 28 -24.09 -10.96 -16.05
CA PRO A 28 -23.38 -12.22 -16.28
C PRO A 28 -22.10 -12.04 -17.11
N CYS A 29 -22.18 -11.26 -18.21
CA CYS A 29 -21.00 -10.99 -19.03
C CYS A 29 -19.94 -10.21 -18.25
N PHE A 30 -20.33 -9.24 -17.43
CA PHE A 30 -19.40 -8.51 -16.57
C PHE A 30 -18.68 -9.44 -15.58
N THR A 31 -19.44 -10.31 -14.92
CA THR A 31 -18.91 -11.27 -13.95
C THR A 31 -17.87 -12.19 -14.59
N ALA A 32 -18.20 -12.75 -15.77
CA ALA A 32 -17.31 -13.63 -16.51
C ALA A 32 -16.02 -12.91 -16.90
N ILE A 33 -16.10 -11.71 -17.50
CA ILE A 33 -14.91 -10.95 -17.87
C ILE A 33 -14.06 -10.57 -16.67
N PHE A 34 -14.68 -10.17 -15.56
CA PHE A 34 -13.94 -9.79 -14.35
C PHE A 34 -13.14 -10.98 -13.80
N GLU A 35 -13.75 -12.17 -13.78
CA GLU A 35 -13.10 -13.42 -13.39
C GLU A 35 -12.00 -13.81 -14.40
N ASP A 36 -12.25 -13.67 -15.70
CA ASP A 36 -11.31 -14.02 -16.76
C ASP A 36 -10.09 -13.07 -16.80
N GLU A 37 -10.27 -11.76 -16.63
CA GLU A 37 -9.17 -10.77 -16.51
C GLU A 37 -8.31 -11.04 -15.26
N THR A 38 -8.94 -11.47 -14.16
CA THR A 38 -8.23 -11.88 -12.95
C THR A 38 -7.46 -13.19 -13.19
N ALA A 39 -8.06 -14.17 -13.89
CA ALA A 39 -7.41 -15.42 -14.25
C ALA A 39 -6.23 -15.19 -15.20
N GLU A 40 -6.37 -14.32 -16.19
CA GLU A 40 -5.28 -13.91 -17.09
C GLU A 40 -4.11 -13.32 -16.30
N THR A 41 -4.41 -12.45 -15.33
CA THR A 41 -3.39 -11.88 -14.43
C THR A 41 -2.67 -12.99 -13.65
N ILE A 42 -3.40 -13.95 -13.08
CA ILE A 42 -2.84 -15.08 -12.33
C ILE A 42 -1.94 -15.97 -13.22
N ILE A 43 -2.42 -16.31 -14.41
CA ILE A 43 -1.76 -17.23 -15.34
C ILE A 43 -0.52 -16.57 -15.98
N SER A 44 -0.65 -15.34 -16.49
CA SER A 44 0.44 -14.62 -17.15
C SER A 44 1.62 -14.36 -16.23
N THR A 45 1.35 -14.13 -14.94
CA THR A 45 2.38 -13.89 -13.92
C THR A 45 2.80 -15.14 -13.17
N LYS A 46 2.21 -16.31 -13.51
CA LYS A 46 2.46 -17.61 -12.86
C LYS A 46 2.41 -17.49 -11.32
N LEU A 47 1.32 -16.91 -10.80
CA LEU A 47 1.23 -16.62 -9.35
C LEU A 47 1.26 -17.88 -8.49
N PHE A 48 0.65 -18.97 -8.95
CA PHE A 48 0.44 -20.18 -8.16
C PHE A 48 1.02 -21.41 -8.85
N GLU A 49 1.43 -22.37 -8.04
CA GLU A 49 1.74 -23.72 -8.47
C GLU A 49 0.57 -24.68 -8.14
N ARG A 50 0.38 -25.72 -8.95
CA ARG A 50 -0.71 -26.69 -8.74
C ARG A 50 -0.54 -27.37 -7.39
N GLY A 51 -1.60 -27.42 -6.57
CA GLY A 51 -1.54 -28.03 -5.23
C GLY A 51 -0.92 -27.14 -4.15
N GLU A 52 -0.60 -25.88 -4.45
CA GLU A 52 -0.02 -24.95 -3.46
C GLU A 52 -1.05 -24.55 -2.39
N LYS A 53 -0.56 -24.40 -1.16
CA LYS A 53 -1.35 -23.88 -0.04
C LYS A 53 -1.22 -22.36 0.02
N VAL A 54 -2.34 -21.66 -0.10
CA VAL A 54 -2.38 -20.19 -0.25
C VAL A 54 -3.29 -19.57 0.82
N ALA A 55 -2.77 -18.57 1.53
CA ALA A 55 -3.52 -17.81 2.53
C ALA A 55 -4.08 -16.52 1.93
N ILE A 56 -5.40 -16.33 2.03
CA ILE A 56 -6.09 -15.12 1.60
C ILE A 56 -6.21 -14.17 2.80
N GLY A 57 -5.59 -12.99 2.69
CA GLY A 57 -5.72 -11.93 3.68
C GLY A 57 -7.15 -11.40 3.73
N ALA A 58 -7.90 -11.78 4.77
CA ALA A 58 -9.31 -11.45 4.94
C ALA A 58 -9.48 -10.30 5.93
N SER A 59 -9.77 -9.10 5.43
CA SER A 59 -10.10 -7.95 6.29
C SER A 59 -11.59 -7.85 6.59
N GLY A 60 -12.46 -8.55 5.84
CA GLY A 60 -13.92 -8.39 5.93
C GLY A 60 -14.47 -7.26 5.06
N GLY A 61 -13.59 -6.49 4.42
CA GLY A 61 -13.95 -5.49 3.43
C GLY A 61 -14.26 -6.08 2.06
N LYS A 62 -14.79 -5.23 1.17
CA LYS A 62 -15.18 -5.56 -0.20
C LYS A 62 -14.07 -6.27 -0.98
N ASP A 63 -12.85 -5.73 -0.97
CA ASP A 63 -11.77 -6.19 -1.85
C ASP A 63 -11.29 -7.59 -1.45
N SER A 64 -11.11 -7.84 -0.15
CA SER A 64 -10.72 -9.17 0.36
C SER A 64 -11.81 -10.23 0.17
N THR A 65 -13.09 -9.82 0.23
CA THR A 65 -14.23 -10.71 0.05
C THR A 65 -14.39 -11.11 -1.41
N VAL A 66 -14.29 -10.14 -2.32
CA VAL A 66 -14.28 -10.39 -3.77
C VAL A 66 -13.09 -11.27 -4.14
N LEU A 67 -11.90 -11.00 -3.61
CA LEU A 67 -10.72 -11.84 -3.86
C LEU A 67 -10.96 -13.30 -3.44
N ALA A 68 -11.54 -13.55 -2.26
CA ALA A 68 -11.86 -14.89 -1.80
C ALA A 68 -12.87 -15.60 -2.71
N SER A 69 -13.95 -14.89 -3.09
CA SER A 69 -14.98 -15.42 -4.00
C SER A 69 -14.42 -15.76 -5.39
N VAL A 70 -13.61 -14.85 -5.96
CA VAL A 70 -13.02 -15.02 -7.29
C VAL A 70 -12.01 -16.17 -7.27
N LEU A 71 -11.08 -16.20 -6.31
CA LEU A 71 -10.09 -17.27 -6.23
C LEU A 71 -10.74 -18.64 -6.02
N LYS A 72 -11.80 -18.74 -5.21
CA LYS A 72 -12.55 -19.99 -5.06
C LYS A 72 -13.19 -20.42 -6.38
N THR A 73 -13.87 -19.51 -7.07
CA THR A 73 -14.51 -19.78 -8.37
C THR A 73 -13.49 -20.19 -9.43
N LEU A 74 -12.34 -19.52 -9.49
CA LEU A 74 -11.29 -19.80 -10.45
C LEU A 74 -10.55 -21.10 -10.14
N ASN A 75 -10.31 -21.41 -8.86
CA ASN A 75 -9.71 -22.68 -8.45
C ASN A 75 -10.56 -23.87 -8.90
N ASP A 76 -11.89 -23.77 -8.75
CA ASP A 76 -12.83 -24.81 -9.17
C ASP A 76 -12.97 -24.86 -10.70
N ARG A 77 -12.95 -23.72 -11.41
CA ARG A 77 -13.07 -23.65 -12.88
C ARG A 77 -11.83 -24.16 -13.62
N TYR A 78 -10.64 -23.83 -13.14
CA TYR A 78 -9.37 -24.14 -13.80
C TYR A 78 -8.65 -25.36 -13.21
N ASP A 79 -9.23 -26.00 -12.18
CA ASP A 79 -8.65 -27.17 -11.50
C ASP A 79 -7.18 -26.95 -11.04
N TRP A 80 -6.92 -25.79 -10.44
CA TRP A 80 -5.58 -25.48 -9.90
C TRP A 80 -5.24 -26.32 -8.66
N GLY A 81 -6.24 -26.91 -8.00
CA GLY A 81 -6.06 -27.75 -6.83
C GLY A 81 -5.48 -27.01 -5.62
N LEU A 82 -5.68 -25.69 -5.52
CA LEU A 82 -5.14 -24.87 -4.43
C LEU A 82 -5.84 -25.20 -3.11
N ASP A 83 -5.04 -25.30 -2.04
CA ASP A 83 -5.52 -25.36 -0.66
C ASP A 83 -5.66 -23.93 -0.13
N LEU A 84 -6.87 -23.37 -0.23
CA LEU A 84 -7.18 -21.99 0.12
C LEU A 84 -7.58 -21.88 1.61
N VAL A 85 -6.88 -21.01 2.35
CA VAL A 85 -7.17 -20.70 3.75
C VAL A 85 -7.36 -19.19 3.95
N LEU A 86 -8.32 -18.78 4.78
CA LEU A 86 -8.49 -17.39 5.17
C LEU A 86 -7.60 -17.05 6.36
N LEU A 87 -6.87 -15.95 6.26
CA LEU A 87 -6.06 -15.39 7.34
C LEU A 87 -6.54 -13.97 7.66
N SER A 88 -7.07 -13.78 8.86
CA SER A 88 -7.56 -12.49 9.34
C SER A 88 -6.71 -11.99 10.51
N VAL A 89 -6.46 -10.68 10.54
CA VAL A 89 -5.74 -10.02 11.63
C VAL A 89 -6.73 -9.20 12.44
N ASP A 90 -6.79 -9.42 13.74
CA ASP A 90 -7.54 -8.60 14.68
C ASP A 90 -6.64 -7.54 15.30
N GLU A 91 -6.82 -6.29 14.88
CA GLU A 91 -6.08 -5.15 15.39
C GLU A 91 -6.54 -4.71 16.80
N GLY A 92 -7.69 -5.16 17.28
CA GLY A 92 -8.28 -4.73 18.55
C GLY A 92 -8.74 -3.27 18.53
N ILE A 93 -9.52 -2.90 17.50
CA ILE A 93 -10.16 -1.59 17.38
C ILE A 93 -11.65 -1.73 17.75
N THR A 94 -12.03 -1.15 18.89
CA THR A 94 -13.37 -1.26 19.45
C THR A 94 -14.44 -0.65 18.53
N GLY A 95 -15.55 -1.36 18.32
CA GLY A 95 -16.69 -0.88 17.52
C GLY A 95 -16.48 -0.89 16.01
N TYR A 96 -15.28 -1.26 15.55
CA TYR A 96 -14.96 -1.44 14.12
C TYR A 96 -14.78 -2.91 13.77
N ARG A 97 -13.95 -3.61 14.55
CA ARG A 97 -13.44 -4.92 14.13
C ARG A 97 -14.40 -6.07 14.42
N ASP A 98 -15.27 -5.92 15.42
CA ASP A 98 -16.23 -6.96 15.84
C ASP A 98 -17.15 -7.37 14.68
N HIS A 99 -17.84 -6.41 14.07
CA HIS A 99 -18.72 -6.64 12.91
C HIS A 99 -17.96 -7.14 11.68
N SER A 100 -16.73 -6.69 11.51
CA SER A 100 -15.89 -7.07 10.39
C SER A 100 -15.42 -8.54 10.49
N LEU A 101 -15.09 -9.02 11.70
CA LEU A 101 -14.74 -10.42 11.94
C LEU A 101 -15.95 -11.35 11.80
N GLU A 102 -17.14 -10.90 12.16
CA GLU A 102 -18.38 -11.65 11.91
C GLU A 102 -18.62 -11.87 10.42
N ALA A 103 -18.39 -10.85 9.58
CA ALA A 103 -18.45 -11.01 8.12
C ALA A 103 -17.45 -12.06 7.62
N VAL A 104 -16.19 -12.02 8.10
CA VAL A 104 -15.17 -13.00 7.71
C VAL A 104 -15.54 -14.43 8.15
N LYS A 105 -16.11 -14.60 9.36
CA LYS A 105 -16.60 -15.91 9.84
C LYS A 105 -17.73 -16.44 8.96
N ARG A 106 -18.66 -15.58 8.54
CA ARG A 106 -19.75 -15.96 7.61
C ARG A 106 -19.19 -16.37 6.25
N HIS A 107 -18.17 -15.69 5.73
CA HIS A 107 -17.54 -16.06 4.46
C HIS A 107 -16.80 -17.39 4.55
N SER A 108 -16.10 -17.64 5.66
CA SER A 108 -15.47 -18.93 5.94
C SER A 108 -16.47 -20.07 5.86
N ALA A 109 -17.65 -19.90 6.49
CA ALA A 109 -18.73 -20.89 6.43
C ALA A 109 -19.35 -21.02 5.02
N GLN A 110 -19.62 -19.90 4.34
CA GLN A 110 -20.25 -19.89 3.02
C GLN A 110 -19.38 -20.55 1.94
N TYR A 111 -18.07 -20.28 1.94
CA TYR A 111 -17.14 -20.80 0.93
C TYR A 111 -16.43 -22.08 1.37
N ASN A 112 -16.73 -22.58 2.57
CA ASN A 112 -16.06 -23.71 3.21
C ASN A 112 -14.51 -23.56 3.20
N LEU A 113 -14.03 -22.37 3.54
CA LEU A 113 -12.61 -22.05 3.62
C LEU A 113 -12.18 -21.99 5.08
N PRO A 114 -11.14 -22.74 5.52
CA PRO A 114 -10.66 -22.67 6.89
C PRO A 114 -10.24 -21.24 7.25
N LEU A 115 -10.50 -20.80 8.48
CA LEU A 115 -10.20 -19.45 8.94
C LEU A 115 -9.23 -19.48 10.12
N LYS A 116 -8.15 -18.72 10.03
CA LYS A 116 -7.27 -18.40 11.14
C LYS A 116 -7.35 -16.91 11.45
N ILE A 117 -7.59 -16.60 12.71
CA ILE A 117 -7.54 -15.24 13.24
C ILE A 117 -6.27 -15.13 14.10
N VAL A 118 -5.53 -14.04 13.94
CA VAL A 118 -4.38 -13.66 14.79
C VAL A 118 -4.61 -12.26 15.33
N SER A 119 -4.42 -12.04 16.63
CA SER A 119 -4.65 -10.72 17.23
C SER A 119 -3.36 -9.98 17.54
N TYR A 120 -3.40 -8.65 17.56
CA TYR A 120 -2.26 -7.84 18.02
C TYR A 120 -1.99 -8.03 19.51
N ALA A 121 -3.04 -8.23 20.31
CA ALA A 121 -2.91 -8.50 21.74
C ALA A 121 -2.08 -9.76 21.99
N GLU A 122 -2.32 -10.86 21.26
CA GLU A 122 -1.55 -12.09 21.38
C GLU A 122 -0.13 -11.97 20.82
N LEU A 123 0.05 -11.28 19.69
CA LEU A 123 1.34 -11.22 18.99
C LEU A 123 2.33 -10.22 19.59
N TYR A 124 1.82 -9.14 20.19
CA TYR A 124 2.60 -7.98 20.58
C TYR A 124 2.31 -7.50 22.01
N GLY A 125 1.24 -8.00 22.66
CA GLY A 125 0.81 -7.54 23.98
C GLY A 125 0.14 -6.17 23.98
N TRP A 126 -0.26 -5.67 22.81
CA TRP A 126 -0.87 -4.35 22.61
C TRP A 126 -2.04 -4.45 21.62
N SER A 127 -3.15 -3.78 21.90
CA SER A 127 -4.20 -3.51 20.90
C SER A 127 -3.96 -2.17 20.20
N MET A 128 -4.58 -1.94 19.04
CA MET A 128 -4.50 -0.64 18.37
C MET A 128 -5.10 0.50 19.20
N ASP A 129 -6.18 0.25 19.95
CA ASP A 129 -6.76 1.27 20.83
C ASP A 129 -5.75 1.70 21.92
N GLN A 130 -5.01 0.75 22.50
CA GLN A 130 -3.94 1.05 23.46
C GLN A 130 -2.77 1.79 22.82
N VAL A 131 -2.39 1.42 21.60
CA VAL A 131 -1.33 2.10 20.84
C VAL A 131 -1.74 3.56 20.60
N VAL A 132 -2.97 3.82 20.14
CA VAL A 132 -3.48 5.18 19.89
C VAL A 132 -3.60 5.98 21.19
N ALA A 133 -4.01 5.36 22.29
CA ALA A 133 -4.03 6.02 23.60
C ALA A 133 -2.64 6.51 24.03
N GLN A 134 -1.59 5.78 23.67
CA GLN A 134 -0.20 6.12 24.04
C GLN A 134 0.44 7.15 23.11
N ILE A 135 0.29 7.01 21.80
CA ILE A 135 1.00 7.83 20.79
C ILE A 135 0.15 8.99 20.24
N GLY A 136 -1.16 8.96 20.48
CA GLY A 136 -2.13 9.85 19.86
C GLY A 136 -2.58 9.40 18.46
N LYS A 137 -3.42 10.23 17.82
CA LYS A 137 -4.00 9.94 16.50
C LYS A 137 -3.00 10.11 15.34
N LYS A 138 -1.98 10.95 15.51
CA LYS A 138 -0.98 11.19 14.46
C LYS A 138 0.02 10.04 14.40
N GLY A 139 0.16 9.42 13.23
CA GLY A 139 1.16 8.38 12.98
C GLY A 139 0.78 6.97 13.43
N ASN A 140 -0.41 6.75 13.99
CA ASN A 140 -0.90 5.43 14.39
C ASN A 140 -1.00 4.41 13.24
N CYS A 141 -1.35 4.87 12.03
CA CYS A 141 -1.43 4.03 10.84
C CYS A 141 -0.06 3.44 10.45
N THR A 142 1.04 4.11 10.83
CA THR A 142 2.40 3.59 10.65
C THR A 142 2.64 2.37 11.53
N TYR A 143 2.23 2.40 12.80
CA TYR A 143 2.31 1.26 13.71
C TYR A 143 1.41 0.12 13.22
N CYS A 144 0.16 0.44 12.90
CA CYS A 144 -0.81 -0.54 12.41
C CYS A 144 -0.29 -1.24 11.13
N GLY A 145 0.23 -0.51 10.15
CA GLY A 145 0.75 -1.09 8.91
C GLY A 145 1.94 -2.03 9.12
N VAL A 146 2.86 -1.68 10.02
CA VAL A 146 4.03 -2.52 10.35
C VAL A 146 3.59 -3.78 11.08
N PHE A 147 2.74 -3.65 12.09
CA PHE A 147 2.22 -4.78 12.86
C PHE A 147 1.35 -5.71 12.02
N ARG A 148 0.51 -5.17 11.12
CA ARG A 148 -0.35 -5.95 10.23
C ARG A 148 0.48 -6.82 9.29
N ARG A 149 1.56 -6.25 8.73
CA ARG A 149 2.48 -6.99 7.87
C ARG A 149 3.08 -8.18 8.61
N GLN A 150 3.72 -7.93 9.76
CA GLN A 150 4.33 -9.00 10.54
C GLN A 150 3.31 -10.02 11.06
N ALA A 151 2.09 -9.59 11.38
CA ALA A 151 1.01 -10.46 11.82
C ALA A 151 0.58 -11.42 10.70
N LEU A 152 0.49 -10.94 9.45
CA LEU A 152 0.23 -11.79 8.29
C LEU A 152 1.35 -12.81 8.06
N ASP A 153 2.62 -12.41 8.18
CA ASP A 153 3.74 -13.35 7.99
C ASP A 153 3.79 -14.40 9.11
N ARG A 154 3.58 -13.99 10.36
CA ARG A 154 3.48 -14.91 11.50
C ARG A 154 2.27 -15.84 11.38
N GLY A 155 1.13 -15.32 10.95
CA GLY A 155 -0.08 -16.10 10.71
C GLY A 155 0.09 -17.13 9.59
N ALA A 156 0.72 -16.74 8.48
CA ALA A 156 1.07 -17.66 7.39
C ALA A 156 2.03 -18.76 7.86
N SER A 157 3.03 -18.37 8.66
CA SER A 157 3.99 -19.28 9.28
C SER A 157 3.33 -20.32 10.19
N MET A 158 2.37 -19.90 11.03
CA MET A 158 1.55 -20.79 11.88
C MET A 158 0.71 -21.79 11.08
N LEU A 159 0.23 -21.38 9.91
CA LEU A 159 -0.56 -22.23 9.00
C LEU A 159 0.30 -23.12 8.09
N GLY A 160 1.62 -22.95 8.11
CA GLY A 160 2.55 -23.61 7.20
C GLY A 160 2.41 -23.16 5.75
N VAL A 161 1.97 -21.91 5.52
CA VAL A 161 1.69 -21.34 4.19
C VAL A 161 2.90 -20.57 3.67
N GLY A 162 3.29 -20.83 2.42
CA GLY A 162 4.36 -20.12 1.72
C GLY A 162 3.92 -18.91 0.90
N HIS A 163 2.60 -18.73 0.70
CA HIS A 163 2.06 -17.69 -0.17
C HIS A 163 0.82 -17.02 0.43
N VAL A 164 0.88 -15.70 0.62
CA VAL A 164 -0.24 -14.86 1.06
C VAL A 164 -0.74 -13.99 -0.11
N VAL A 165 -2.04 -14.00 -0.38
CA VAL A 165 -2.67 -13.12 -1.36
C VAL A 165 -3.44 -12.01 -0.65
N THR A 166 -3.41 -10.81 -1.22
CA THR A 166 -4.10 -9.63 -0.66
C THR A 166 -4.96 -8.94 -1.70
N GLY A 167 -6.08 -8.34 -1.26
CA GLY A 167 -7.05 -7.68 -2.14
C GLY A 167 -6.66 -6.28 -2.59
N HIS A 168 -5.38 -5.96 -2.75
CA HIS A 168 -4.98 -4.65 -3.27
C HIS A 168 -5.41 -4.51 -4.73
N ASN A 169 -6.15 -3.45 -5.02
CA ASN A 169 -6.72 -3.18 -6.34
C ASN A 169 -5.86 -2.15 -7.12
N ALA A 170 -6.27 -1.84 -8.36
CA ALA A 170 -5.55 -0.88 -9.21
C ALA A 170 -5.46 0.52 -8.59
N ASP A 171 -6.54 0.98 -7.94
CA ASP A 171 -6.60 2.26 -7.25
C ASP A 171 -5.59 2.31 -6.09
N ASP A 172 -5.50 1.28 -5.26
CA ASP A 172 -4.53 1.18 -4.15
C ASP A 172 -3.07 1.29 -4.63
N VAL A 173 -2.77 0.64 -5.76
CA VAL A 173 -1.44 0.66 -6.38
C VAL A 173 -1.17 2.04 -6.98
N ALA A 174 -2.14 2.65 -7.68
CA ALA A 174 -2.02 3.99 -8.23
C ALA A 174 -1.81 5.05 -7.14
N GLU A 175 -2.58 4.98 -6.05
CA GLU A 175 -2.41 5.81 -4.85
C GLU A 175 -0.99 5.68 -4.30
N THR A 176 -0.47 4.44 -4.21
CA THR A 176 0.88 4.17 -3.68
C THR A 176 1.97 4.70 -4.60
N VAL A 177 1.85 4.56 -5.92
CA VAL A 177 2.78 5.12 -6.92
C VAL A 177 2.84 6.63 -6.77
N LEU A 178 1.68 7.30 -6.74
CA LEU A 178 1.58 8.74 -6.61
C LEU A 178 2.17 9.24 -5.28
N MET A 179 1.83 8.57 -4.17
CA MET A 179 2.37 8.90 -2.85
C MET A 179 3.90 8.78 -2.77
N ASN A 180 4.48 7.76 -3.41
CA ASN A 180 5.93 7.58 -3.44
C ASN A 180 6.61 8.62 -4.34
N LEU A 181 6.00 8.97 -5.48
CA LEU A 181 6.48 10.02 -6.37
C LEU A 181 6.49 11.38 -5.66
N LEU A 182 5.39 11.76 -5.00
CA LEU A 182 5.27 13.03 -4.28
C LEU A 182 6.25 13.15 -3.10
N ARG A 183 6.64 12.03 -2.49
CA ARG A 183 7.66 12.00 -1.43
C ARG A 183 9.10 11.96 -1.95
N GLY A 184 9.30 11.80 -3.26
CA GLY A 184 10.63 11.60 -3.85
C GLY A 184 11.25 10.24 -3.52
N ASP A 185 10.45 9.24 -3.12
CA ASP A 185 10.93 7.92 -2.69
C ASP A 185 10.82 6.89 -3.82
N LEU A 186 11.53 7.16 -4.91
CA LEU A 186 11.52 6.35 -6.13
C LEU A 186 12.02 4.91 -5.94
N PRO A 187 13.02 4.60 -5.08
CA PRO A 187 13.46 3.22 -4.85
C PRO A 187 12.35 2.29 -4.34
N ARG A 188 11.29 2.82 -3.73
CA ARG A 188 10.15 2.01 -3.28
C ARG A 188 9.22 1.58 -4.42
N LEU A 189 9.25 2.25 -5.57
CA LEU A 189 8.33 1.96 -6.68
C LEU A 189 8.45 0.51 -7.15
N GLY A 190 9.65 -0.05 -7.28
CA GLY A 190 9.84 -1.41 -7.80
C GLY A 190 9.17 -2.52 -6.98
N ARG A 191 8.89 -2.28 -5.70
CA ARG A 191 8.19 -3.24 -4.85
C ARG A 191 6.70 -2.93 -4.77
N ALA A 192 6.34 -1.65 -4.70
CA ALA A 192 4.96 -1.21 -4.70
C ALA A 192 4.21 -1.66 -5.96
N THR A 193 4.87 -1.64 -7.11
CA THR A 193 4.30 -2.01 -8.41
C THR A 193 4.57 -3.46 -8.82
N SER A 194 5.30 -4.23 -8.02
CA SER A 194 5.43 -5.66 -8.29
C SER A 194 4.17 -6.41 -7.85
N ILE A 195 3.70 -7.30 -8.72
CA ILE A 195 2.55 -8.15 -8.44
C ILE A 195 2.89 -9.27 -7.44
N ILE A 196 4.11 -9.80 -7.51
CA ILE A 196 4.67 -10.73 -6.53
C ILE A 196 5.78 -10.01 -5.77
N THR A 197 5.70 -10.08 -4.45
CA THR A 197 6.77 -9.62 -3.56
C THR A 197 7.15 -10.77 -2.65
N SER A 198 8.41 -11.20 -2.68
CA SER A 198 8.94 -12.19 -1.75
C SER A 198 9.54 -11.48 -0.54
N THR A 199 9.00 -11.76 0.63
CA THR A 199 9.59 -11.37 1.91
C THR A 199 10.15 -12.62 2.59
N PRO A 200 11.48 -12.77 2.69
CA PRO A 200 12.06 -13.79 3.56
C PRO A 200 11.51 -13.56 4.97
N SER A 201 10.83 -14.56 5.52
CA SER A 201 10.08 -14.48 6.78
C SER A 201 10.62 -15.54 7.75
N ALA A 202 10.61 -15.21 9.03
CA ALA A 202 11.05 -16.14 10.08
C ALA A 202 9.94 -17.15 10.42
N LYS A 203 10.33 -18.41 10.72
CA LYS A 203 9.43 -19.42 11.30
C LYS A 203 9.66 -19.61 12.80
N ALA A 204 8.60 -20.02 13.49
CA ALA A 204 8.69 -20.68 14.78
C ALA A 204 9.16 -22.14 14.60
N ALA A 205 9.99 -22.60 15.54
CA ALA A 205 10.78 -23.82 15.47
C ALA A 205 9.97 -25.10 15.21
N THR A 206 10.38 -25.87 14.21
CA THR A 206 10.11 -27.32 14.14
C THR A 206 11.36 -28.02 13.63
N GLY A 207 12.27 -28.33 14.56
CA GLY A 207 13.46 -29.12 14.31
C GLY A 207 13.95 -29.79 15.59
N LYS A 208 14.21 -31.10 15.54
CA LYS A 208 14.70 -31.92 16.67
C LYS A 208 16.10 -31.52 17.18
N HIS A 209 16.76 -30.54 16.54
CA HIS A 209 18.04 -29.96 16.96
C HIS A 209 18.11 -28.44 16.70
N GLY A 210 17.07 -27.67 17.04
CA GLY A 210 17.19 -26.24 17.35
C GLY A 210 17.75 -25.27 16.29
N GLU A 211 18.03 -25.68 15.05
CA GLU A 211 18.52 -24.79 14.00
C GLU A 211 17.36 -24.10 13.26
N VAL A 212 17.48 -22.77 13.16
CA VAL A 212 16.44 -21.82 12.72
C VAL A 212 16.49 -21.63 11.20
N GLY A 213 15.51 -22.16 10.47
CA GLY A 213 15.37 -21.97 9.02
C GLY A 213 14.49 -20.78 8.64
N ILE A 214 14.96 -19.93 7.71
CA ILE A 214 14.21 -18.82 7.10
C ILE A 214 13.26 -19.40 6.02
N THR A 215 11.96 -19.06 6.06
CA THR A 215 11.01 -19.43 4.99
C THR A 215 10.61 -18.20 4.18
N ASN A 216 10.63 -18.29 2.85
CA ASN A 216 10.26 -17.17 1.97
C ASN A 216 8.73 -17.11 1.80
N VAL A 217 8.04 -16.21 2.53
CA VAL A 217 6.61 -15.98 2.31
C VAL A 217 6.46 -15.04 1.12
N LYS A 218 5.88 -15.57 0.04
CA LYS A 218 5.49 -14.81 -1.15
C LYS A 218 4.21 -14.04 -0.85
N ARG A 219 4.10 -12.81 -1.32
CA ARG A 219 2.89 -12.00 -1.28
C ARG A 219 2.49 -11.63 -2.69
N SER A 220 1.23 -11.85 -3.06
CA SER A 220 0.74 -11.39 -4.36
C SER A 220 -0.57 -10.62 -4.31
N LYS A 221 -0.84 -9.90 -5.40
CA LYS A 221 -1.98 -9.01 -5.59
C LYS A 221 -2.76 -9.42 -6.86
N PRO A 222 -3.62 -10.46 -6.81
CA PRO A 222 -4.35 -10.90 -8.00
C PRO A 222 -5.26 -9.83 -8.62
N LEU A 223 -5.74 -8.89 -7.80
CA LEU A 223 -6.62 -7.78 -8.24
C LEU A 223 -5.85 -6.51 -8.66
N MET A 224 -4.53 -6.59 -8.86
CA MET A 224 -3.68 -5.42 -9.15
C MET A 224 -4.13 -4.57 -10.36
N TYR A 225 -4.82 -5.18 -11.34
CA TYR A 225 -5.33 -4.50 -12.52
C TYR A 225 -6.85 -4.31 -12.52
N ALA A 226 -7.52 -4.71 -11.44
CA ALA A 226 -8.96 -4.55 -11.27
C ALA A 226 -9.27 -3.19 -10.62
N TYR A 227 -10.24 -2.47 -11.16
CA TYR A 227 -10.66 -1.17 -10.62
C TYR A 227 -11.50 -1.35 -9.35
N GLU A 228 -11.39 -0.44 -8.39
CA GLU A 228 -12.20 -0.45 -7.16
C GLU A 228 -13.70 -0.47 -7.48
N LYS A 229 -14.13 0.33 -8.46
CA LYS A 229 -15.54 0.35 -8.92
C LYS A 229 -15.99 -1.00 -9.48
N GLU A 230 -15.13 -1.71 -10.20
CA GLU A 230 -15.47 -3.05 -10.72
C GLU A 230 -15.57 -4.08 -9.59
N ILE A 231 -14.71 -3.99 -8.57
CA ILE A 231 -14.81 -4.82 -7.37
C ILE A 231 -16.15 -4.60 -6.65
N VAL A 232 -16.57 -3.33 -6.49
CA VAL A 232 -17.88 -2.99 -5.90
C VAL A 232 -19.02 -3.56 -6.74
N LEU A 233 -18.96 -3.39 -8.07
CA LEU A 233 -19.96 -3.95 -8.98
C LEU A 233 -20.01 -5.47 -8.88
N TYR A 234 -18.87 -6.15 -8.82
CA TYR A 234 -18.81 -7.61 -8.71
C TYR A 234 -19.45 -8.07 -7.40
N ALA A 235 -19.08 -7.45 -6.27
CA ALA A 235 -19.65 -7.75 -4.96
C ALA A 235 -21.17 -7.57 -4.95
N HIS A 236 -21.67 -6.48 -5.53
CA HIS A 236 -23.11 -6.20 -5.61
C HIS A 236 -23.87 -7.26 -6.43
N HIS A 237 -23.38 -7.63 -7.61
CA HIS A 237 -24.08 -8.57 -8.49
C HIS A 237 -24.02 -10.02 -8.00
N LYS A 238 -22.94 -10.39 -7.30
CA LYS A 238 -22.83 -11.68 -6.59
C LYS A 238 -23.52 -11.68 -5.23
N LYS A 239 -24.07 -10.53 -4.79
CA LYS A 239 -24.71 -10.33 -3.48
C LYS A 239 -23.80 -10.78 -2.33
N LEU A 240 -22.53 -10.42 -2.42
CA LEU A 240 -21.56 -10.72 -1.38
C LEU A 240 -21.86 -9.83 -0.18
N ASP A 241 -21.94 -10.45 0.99
CA ASP A 241 -21.94 -9.69 2.24
C ASP A 241 -20.54 -9.12 2.44
N TYR A 242 -20.43 -7.85 2.79
CA TYR A 242 -19.14 -7.28 3.17
C TYR A 242 -19.37 -6.08 4.07
N PHE A 243 -18.37 -5.83 4.91
CA PHE A 243 -18.38 -4.70 5.81
C PHE A 243 -17.70 -3.50 5.14
N SER A 244 -18.40 -2.35 5.10
CA SER A 244 -17.94 -1.17 4.35
C SER A 244 -17.57 0.03 5.23
N THR A 245 -17.54 -0.12 6.55
CA THR A 245 -17.15 1.02 7.39
C THR A 245 -15.64 1.27 7.24
N GLU A 246 -15.26 2.54 7.25
CA GLU A 246 -13.87 2.95 7.30
C GLU A 246 -13.36 2.92 8.75
N CYS A 247 -12.07 2.69 8.91
CA CYS A 247 -11.45 2.66 10.24
C CYS A 247 -11.51 4.06 10.89
N LEU A 248 -11.91 4.10 12.16
CA LEU A 248 -12.02 5.31 13.02
C LEU A 248 -10.75 6.17 13.02
N TYR A 249 -9.59 5.55 12.79
CA TYR A 249 -8.28 6.18 12.84
C TYR A 249 -7.69 6.53 11.46
N SER A 250 -8.38 6.18 10.37
CA SER A 250 -7.93 6.42 8.99
C SER A 250 -8.11 7.84 8.43
N PRO A 251 -9.06 8.69 8.87
CA PRO A 251 -9.36 9.96 8.19
C PRO A 251 -8.20 10.96 8.08
N GLU A 252 -7.25 10.94 9.03
CA GLU A 252 -6.11 11.87 9.04
C GLU A 252 -4.92 11.40 8.17
N ALA A 253 -5.07 10.31 7.40
CA ALA A 253 -3.99 9.75 6.62
C ALA A 253 -3.77 10.49 5.28
N PHE A 254 -2.50 10.80 4.96
CA PHE A 254 -2.09 11.40 3.68
C PHE A 254 -2.61 10.69 2.42
N ARG A 255 -2.94 9.39 2.54
CA ARG A 255 -3.52 8.61 1.44
C ARG A 255 -4.84 9.20 0.93
N GLY A 256 -5.61 9.90 1.77
CA GLY A 256 -6.85 10.57 1.36
C GLY A 256 -6.63 11.58 0.24
N SER A 257 -5.57 12.39 0.31
CA SER A 257 -5.26 13.39 -0.72
C SER A 257 -4.86 12.77 -2.05
N ALA A 258 -4.06 11.69 -2.01
CA ALA A 258 -3.70 10.92 -3.19
C ALA A 258 -4.93 10.29 -3.86
N ARG A 259 -5.84 9.71 -3.06
CA ARG A 259 -7.11 9.15 -3.52
C ARG A 259 -7.97 10.20 -4.23
N THR A 260 -8.12 11.39 -3.65
CA THR A 260 -8.89 12.48 -4.26
C THR A 260 -8.30 12.88 -5.62
N LEU A 261 -6.98 12.99 -5.72
CA LEU A 261 -6.32 13.30 -6.99
C LEU A 261 -6.54 12.20 -8.04
N ILE A 262 -6.38 10.93 -7.69
CA ILE A 262 -6.63 9.81 -8.61
C ILE A 262 -8.10 9.80 -9.08
N LYS A 263 -9.07 10.02 -8.17
CA LYS A 263 -10.49 10.09 -8.53
C LYS A 263 -10.81 11.27 -9.45
N ASN A 264 -10.14 12.41 -9.28
CA ASN A 264 -10.28 13.54 -10.19
C ASN A 264 -9.70 13.25 -11.58
N LEU A 265 -8.58 12.54 -11.66
CA LEU A 265 -8.01 12.09 -12.94
C LEU A 265 -8.93 11.07 -13.64
N GLU A 266 -9.47 10.11 -12.88
CA GLU A 266 -10.40 9.09 -13.38
C GLU A 266 -11.66 9.72 -14.01
N ARG A 267 -12.17 10.81 -13.44
CA ARG A 267 -13.33 11.55 -13.98
C ARG A 267 -13.07 12.14 -15.37
N ILE A 268 -11.83 12.52 -15.66
CA ILE A 268 -11.43 13.08 -16.95
C ILE A 268 -11.15 11.95 -17.94
N ARG A 269 -10.36 10.95 -17.50
CA ARG A 269 -9.99 9.78 -18.30
C ARG A 269 -9.99 8.54 -17.39
N PRO A 270 -10.88 7.56 -17.63
CA PRO A 270 -10.95 6.37 -16.77
C PRO A 270 -9.68 5.50 -16.81
N GLU A 271 -8.96 5.52 -17.92
CA GLU A 271 -7.70 4.77 -18.08
C GLU A 271 -6.57 5.31 -17.19
N SER A 272 -6.70 6.53 -16.64
CA SER A 272 -5.66 7.18 -15.84
C SER A 272 -5.17 6.34 -14.66
N ILE A 273 -6.04 5.51 -14.05
CA ILE A 273 -5.64 4.63 -12.94
C ILE A 273 -4.59 3.62 -13.41
N LEU A 274 -4.89 2.88 -14.48
CA LEU A 274 -3.96 1.89 -15.04
C LEU A 274 -2.74 2.54 -15.69
N ASP A 275 -2.89 3.73 -16.27
CA ASP A 275 -1.76 4.48 -16.84
C ASP A 275 -0.78 4.92 -15.75
N VAL A 276 -1.26 5.33 -14.58
CA VAL A 276 -0.41 5.63 -13.41
C VAL A 276 0.29 4.37 -12.91
N VAL A 277 -0.41 3.23 -12.83
CA VAL A 277 0.18 1.95 -12.44
C VAL A 277 1.30 1.54 -13.43
N ARG A 278 1.03 1.59 -14.74
CA ARG A 278 2.00 1.29 -15.80
C ARG A 278 3.20 2.23 -15.73
N SER A 279 2.97 3.53 -15.59
CA SER A 279 4.03 4.52 -15.41
C SER A 279 4.89 4.22 -14.19
N GLY A 280 4.27 3.80 -13.08
CA GLY A 280 4.99 3.35 -11.89
C GLY A 280 5.86 2.11 -12.13
N ILE A 281 5.36 1.14 -12.90
CA ILE A 281 6.13 -0.06 -13.29
C ILE A 281 7.32 0.32 -14.17
N ASP A 282 7.13 1.21 -15.14
CA ASP A 282 8.21 1.60 -16.05
C ASP A 282 9.24 2.51 -15.36
N MET A 283 8.79 3.45 -14.52
CA MET A 283 9.70 4.23 -13.68
C MET A 283 10.53 3.33 -12.77
N ALA A 284 9.93 2.30 -12.17
CA ALA A 284 10.66 1.38 -11.30
C ALA A 284 11.85 0.70 -12.00
N LYS A 285 11.72 0.35 -13.29
CA LYS A 285 12.81 -0.24 -14.09
C LYS A 285 13.97 0.74 -14.31
N LEU A 286 13.70 2.05 -14.25
CA LEU A 286 14.68 3.09 -14.50
C LEU A 286 15.43 3.55 -13.25
N VAL A 287 14.98 3.19 -12.04
CA VAL A 287 15.60 3.66 -10.79
C VAL A 287 16.90 2.88 -10.51
N PRO A 288 18.08 3.53 -10.59
CA PRO A 288 19.37 2.89 -10.35
C PRO A 288 19.54 2.72 -8.84
N ASN A 289 19.03 1.60 -8.32
CA ASN A 289 19.26 0.98 -7.00
C ASN A 289 18.24 -0.15 -6.75
N ALA A 290 17.26 -0.38 -7.64
CA ALA A 290 16.54 -1.64 -7.68
C ALA A 290 17.47 -2.81 -8.12
N ASP A 291 18.42 -2.53 -9.03
CA ASP A 291 19.24 -3.56 -9.70
C ASP A 291 20.77 -3.36 -9.59
N ALA A 292 21.28 -2.44 -8.76
CA ALA A 292 22.71 -2.12 -8.67
C ALA A 292 23.58 -3.21 -7.97
N SER A 293 23.14 -4.47 -7.98
CA SER A 293 23.95 -5.66 -7.73
C SER A 293 24.01 -6.63 -8.93
N ASN A 294 23.31 -6.36 -10.03
CA ASN A 294 23.26 -7.23 -11.20
C ASN A 294 23.97 -6.60 -12.41
N LYS A 295 25.29 -6.77 -12.46
CA LYS A 295 26.03 -6.82 -13.72
C LYS A 295 26.89 -8.09 -13.73
N GLY A 296 26.31 -9.14 -14.29
CA GLY A 296 26.97 -10.38 -14.69
C GLY A 296 26.22 -10.92 -15.91
N ALA A 297 26.95 -11.25 -16.96
CA ALA A 297 26.46 -11.35 -18.32
C ALA A 297 25.69 -12.65 -18.65
N CYS A 298 24.93 -12.58 -19.75
CA CYS A 298 24.51 -13.66 -20.67
C CYS A 298 23.31 -14.55 -20.32
N SER A 299 22.29 -14.44 -21.19
CA SER A 299 21.53 -15.51 -21.86
C SER A 299 20.73 -16.54 -21.03
N SER A 300 19.48 -16.72 -21.46
CA SER A 300 18.53 -17.83 -21.26
C SER A 300 17.52 -17.76 -20.12
N ASP A 301 16.32 -18.19 -20.47
CA ASP A 301 15.08 -18.27 -19.71
C ASP A 301 15.21 -18.83 -18.29
N ALA A 302 14.77 -18.05 -17.31
CA ALA A 302 14.05 -18.53 -16.12
C ALA A 302 13.65 -17.31 -15.27
N ALA A 303 12.42 -17.32 -14.76
CA ALA A 303 11.94 -16.33 -13.80
C ALA A 303 12.79 -16.37 -12.52
N THR A 304 13.55 -15.31 -12.23
CA THR A 304 14.42 -15.25 -11.04
C THR A 304 13.96 -14.21 -10.02
N VAL A 305 13.38 -14.77 -8.96
CA VAL A 305 13.22 -14.38 -7.54
C VAL A 305 14.01 -13.16 -7.06
N ALA A 306 13.30 -12.18 -6.46
CA ALA A 306 13.90 -11.05 -5.74
C ALA A 306 14.05 -11.35 -4.23
N LYS A 307 15.26 -11.15 -3.68
CA LYS A 307 15.58 -11.23 -2.24
C LYS A 307 15.59 -9.84 -1.61
N GLY A 308 14.68 -9.62 -0.66
CA GLY A 308 14.76 -8.78 0.57
C GLY A 308 15.20 -7.30 0.52
N ALA A 309 14.46 -6.46 1.27
CA ALA A 309 14.91 -5.38 2.19
C ALA A 309 13.92 -4.20 2.28
N GLU A 310 12.84 -4.39 3.06
CA GLU A 310 12.14 -3.40 3.91
C GLU A 310 11.29 -2.23 3.34
N ASP A 311 10.08 -2.12 3.91
CA ASP A 311 9.13 -1.00 3.98
C ASP A 311 8.13 -0.78 2.83
N GLU A 312 7.02 -1.54 2.87
CA GLU A 312 5.85 -1.39 2.00
C GLU A 312 4.57 -0.95 2.75
N ALA A 313 4.62 -0.43 3.99
CA ALA A 313 3.39 0.05 4.68
C ALA A 313 3.60 1.08 5.80
N ALA A 314 4.76 1.74 5.88
CA ALA A 314 5.01 2.75 6.90
C ALA A 314 5.87 3.87 6.33
N GLY A 315 5.19 4.88 5.77
CA GLY A 315 5.77 6.15 5.36
C GLY A 315 6.23 6.98 6.55
N GLY A 316 7.27 6.52 7.25
CA GLY A 316 7.92 7.24 8.34
C GLY A 316 9.39 6.83 8.40
N CYS A 317 10.25 7.71 7.91
CA CYS A 317 11.68 7.73 8.19
C CYS A 317 11.94 8.98 9.04
N GLY A 318 12.03 8.81 10.35
CA GLY A 318 12.66 9.79 11.22
C GLY A 318 14.16 9.50 11.24
N THR A 319 14.94 10.26 10.46
CA THR A 319 16.38 10.35 10.70
C THR A 319 16.60 11.27 11.89
N ALA A 320 17.10 10.69 12.99
CA ALA A 320 17.62 11.40 14.13
C ALA A 320 18.94 12.11 13.74
N ALA A 321 18.82 13.24 13.04
CA ALA A 321 19.79 14.33 12.91
C ALA A 321 19.36 15.22 11.72
N GLY A 322 18.53 16.22 11.97
CA GLY A 322 18.14 17.20 10.96
C GLY A 322 16.91 17.97 11.39
N GLY A 323 17.11 19.13 12.04
CA GLY A 323 16.01 20.05 12.32
C GLY A 323 15.49 20.63 11.01
N SER A 324 14.30 20.22 10.61
CA SER A 324 13.48 20.94 9.64
C SER A 324 12.07 21.12 10.21
N SER A 325 11.54 22.32 10.10
CA SER A 325 10.23 22.80 10.57
C SER A 325 9.06 21.95 10.05
N GLY A 326 8.73 20.87 10.77
CA GLY A 326 7.66 19.92 10.46
C GLY A 326 6.22 20.43 10.66
N GLY A 327 5.93 21.66 10.21
CA GLY A 327 4.60 22.28 10.28
C GLY A 327 4.08 22.83 8.95
N GLU A 328 4.95 23.00 7.96
CA GLU A 328 4.63 23.78 6.75
C GLU A 328 3.60 23.09 5.84
N MET A 329 3.69 21.77 5.67
CA MET A 329 2.73 20.99 4.87
C MET A 329 1.35 20.90 5.53
N ALA A 330 1.29 20.77 6.85
CA ALA A 330 0.02 20.75 7.59
C ALA A 330 -0.65 22.13 7.62
N ALA A 331 0.15 23.20 7.68
CA ALA A 331 -0.34 24.57 7.56
C ALA A 331 -0.85 24.86 6.14
N MET A 332 -0.17 24.35 5.11
CA MET A 332 -0.62 24.45 3.72
C MET A 332 -1.93 23.70 3.49
N GLU A 333 -2.08 22.49 4.05
CA GLU A 333 -3.32 21.71 3.94
C GLU A 333 -4.49 22.37 4.69
N LYS A 334 -4.22 22.99 5.85
CA LYS A 334 -5.21 23.78 6.58
C LYS A 334 -5.66 24.98 5.75
N ARG A 335 -4.71 25.71 5.13
CA ARG A 335 -5.02 26.82 4.23
C ARG A 335 -5.87 26.41 3.03
N LEU A 336 -5.52 25.31 2.36
CA LEU A 336 -6.30 24.82 1.22
C LEU A 336 -7.75 24.48 1.61
N ARG A 337 -7.99 23.92 2.80
CA ARG A 337 -9.35 23.68 3.30
C ARG A 337 -10.09 24.97 3.65
N GLU A 338 -9.39 25.97 4.20
CA GLU A 338 -9.93 27.30 4.46
C GLU A 338 -10.27 28.01 3.15
N ASP A 339 -9.45 27.86 2.12
CA ASP A 339 -9.65 28.44 0.78
C ASP A 339 -10.81 27.76 0.04
N GLU A 340 -10.93 26.43 0.09
CA GLU A 340 -12.10 25.69 -0.47
C GLU A 340 -13.41 26.06 0.25
N ALA A 341 -13.35 26.25 1.58
CA ALA A 341 -14.48 26.75 2.36
C ALA A 341 -14.83 28.21 2.04
N ALA A 342 -13.85 29.05 1.73
CA ALA A 342 -14.06 30.43 1.31
C ALA A 342 -14.68 30.51 -0.10
N ALA A 343 -14.24 29.66 -1.03
CA ALA A 343 -14.76 29.57 -2.39
C ALA A 343 -16.23 29.09 -2.41
N THR A 344 -16.59 28.13 -1.55
CA THR A 344 -17.99 27.67 -1.41
C THR A 344 -18.91 28.71 -0.77
N ASN A 345 -18.36 29.63 0.03
CA ASN A 345 -19.11 30.71 0.66
C ASN A 345 -19.16 32.01 -0.17
N GLY A 346 -18.65 32.01 -1.40
CA GLY A 346 -18.77 33.14 -2.34
C GLY A 346 -18.01 34.41 -1.91
N ALA A 347 -16.96 34.28 -1.09
CA ALA A 347 -16.21 35.41 -0.55
C ALA A 347 -15.04 35.87 -1.47
N GLU A 348 -15.21 35.79 -2.79
CA GLU A 348 -14.22 36.31 -3.74
C GLU A 348 -14.64 37.69 -4.24
N THR A 349 -14.04 38.75 -3.69
CA THR A 349 -14.05 40.07 -4.33
C THR A 349 -12.92 40.12 -5.37
N GLU A 350 -13.26 40.23 -6.64
CA GLU A 350 -12.31 40.55 -7.71
C GLU A 350 -11.62 41.90 -7.43
N ILE A 351 -10.34 41.86 -7.11
CA ILE A 351 -9.51 43.07 -7.05
C ILE A 351 -9.14 43.43 -8.49
N LYS A 352 -9.88 44.37 -9.09
CA LYS A 352 -9.44 45.04 -10.31
C LYS A 352 -8.17 45.85 -10.01
N ALA A 353 -7.07 45.50 -10.66
CA ALA A 353 -5.82 46.25 -10.58
C ALA A 353 -6.04 47.72 -11.03
N PRO A 354 -5.46 48.72 -10.35
CA PRO A 354 -5.65 50.12 -10.71
C PRO A 354 -4.98 50.44 -12.05
N ALA A 355 -5.69 51.23 -12.87
CA ALA A 355 -5.23 51.72 -14.17
C ALA A 355 -3.97 52.60 -14.06
N LYS A 356 -3.06 52.46 -15.04
CA LYS A 356 -1.86 53.30 -15.18
C LYS A 356 -2.21 54.80 -15.28
N PRO A 357 -1.55 55.70 -14.54
CA PRO A 357 -1.56 57.12 -14.85
C PRO A 357 -0.50 57.45 -15.91
N THR A 358 -0.88 58.31 -16.85
CA THR A 358 -0.09 58.93 -17.90
C THR A 358 0.74 60.11 -17.37
N THR A 359 2.05 60.09 -17.68
CA THR A 359 3.02 61.19 -17.92
C THR A 359 2.92 62.52 -17.16
N ASN A 360 4.01 62.91 -16.47
CA ASN A 360 4.88 64.04 -16.83
C ASN A 360 6.07 64.21 -15.85
N GLY A 361 7.29 64.37 -16.39
CA GLY A 361 8.42 65.06 -15.74
C GLY A 361 9.44 64.20 -14.99
N ASP A 362 10.57 63.97 -15.65
CA ASP A 362 11.95 63.96 -15.13
C ASP A 362 12.34 63.02 -13.99
N ASP A 363 12.87 61.84 -14.33
CA ASP A 363 14.25 61.39 -14.00
C ASP A 363 14.43 59.86 -14.12
N ALA A 364 15.62 59.49 -14.61
CA ALA A 364 16.25 58.15 -14.63
C ALA A 364 15.62 57.04 -15.50
N ALA A 365 16.20 56.89 -16.69
CA ALA A 365 16.03 55.74 -17.56
C ALA A 365 16.69 54.46 -17.00
N GLN A 366 15.91 53.38 -16.88
CA GLN A 366 16.42 52.01 -16.99
C GLN A 366 15.34 51.11 -17.59
N ALA A 367 15.61 50.64 -18.80
CA ALA A 367 14.79 49.72 -19.56
C ALA A 367 14.77 48.33 -18.91
N ILE A 368 13.58 47.73 -18.84
CA ILE A 368 13.35 46.37 -18.35
C ILE A 368 13.40 45.44 -19.57
N ASP A 369 14.46 44.65 -19.69
CA ASP A 369 14.61 43.60 -20.71
C ASP A 369 13.87 42.33 -20.26
N ALA A 370 13.01 41.82 -21.13
CA ALA A 370 12.10 40.70 -20.89
C ALA A 370 12.77 39.37 -21.25
N THR A 371 13.80 38.95 -20.51
CA THR A 371 14.43 37.63 -20.72
C THR A 371 15.03 37.00 -19.44
N GLN A 372 14.40 37.09 -18.27
CA GLN A 372 14.90 36.38 -17.07
C GLN A 372 13.80 35.81 -16.18
N ASN A 373 13.37 34.58 -16.49
CA ASN A 373 12.83 33.66 -15.49
C ASN A 373 13.61 32.34 -15.57
N THR A 374 14.85 32.37 -15.07
CA THR A 374 15.61 31.17 -14.74
C THR A 374 15.87 31.17 -13.23
N VAL A 375 15.46 30.08 -12.57
CA VAL A 375 15.69 29.87 -11.14
C VAL A 375 17.20 29.72 -10.91
N PRO A 376 17.84 30.50 -10.02
CA PRO A 376 19.29 30.47 -9.87
C PRO A 376 19.74 29.17 -9.17
N LEU A 377 20.50 28.34 -9.89
CA LEU A 377 21.26 27.23 -9.33
C LEU A 377 22.44 27.79 -8.51
N ARG A 378 22.50 27.41 -7.24
CA ARG A 378 23.55 27.82 -6.29
C ARG A 378 24.93 27.30 -6.76
N PRO A 379 25.94 28.14 -7.00
CA PRO A 379 27.26 27.67 -7.42
C PRO A 379 28.02 27.05 -6.24
N LYS A 380 28.61 25.88 -6.50
CA LYS A 380 29.38 25.09 -5.54
C LYS A 380 30.75 25.75 -5.33
N LYS A 381 31.00 26.34 -4.15
CA LYS A 381 32.34 26.83 -3.77
C LYS A 381 33.35 25.68 -3.81
N GLY A 382 34.40 25.83 -4.62
CA GLY A 382 35.51 24.90 -4.71
C GLY A 382 36.28 24.82 -3.39
N LYS A 383 36.48 23.60 -2.88
CA LYS A 383 37.45 23.31 -1.82
C LYS A 383 38.74 22.84 -2.47
N ARG A 384 39.84 23.53 -2.11
CA ARG A 384 41.23 23.21 -2.46
C ARG A 384 41.62 21.82 -1.93
N GLY A 385 42.55 21.21 -2.66
CA GLY A 385 42.99 19.83 -2.50
C GLY A 385 43.52 19.46 -1.11
N GLY A 386 43.20 18.23 -0.73
CA GLY A 386 43.82 17.45 0.33
C GLY A 386 43.70 15.99 -0.09
N GLU A 387 44.78 15.24 0.07
CA GLU A 387 44.99 13.89 -0.44
C GLU A 387 43.92 12.88 0.00
N ASN A 388 43.75 11.87 -0.84
CA ASN A 388 42.64 10.92 -0.88
C ASN A 388 42.93 9.71 0.05
N PRO A 389 42.25 9.51 1.20
CA PRO A 389 42.25 8.21 1.84
C PRO A 389 41.19 7.33 1.17
N GLY A 390 41.60 6.10 0.83
CA GLY A 390 40.92 5.16 -0.04
C GLY A 390 39.40 5.09 0.06
N ASN A 391 38.81 4.90 -1.12
CA ASN A 391 37.42 4.54 -1.40
C ASN A 391 36.97 3.34 -0.53
N ARG A 392 36.53 3.60 0.71
CA ARG A 392 35.70 2.67 1.47
C ARG A 392 34.34 2.67 0.79
N GLY A 393 34.12 1.67 -0.07
CA GLY A 393 32.81 1.42 -0.64
C GLY A 393 31.76 1.48 0.46
N LYS A 394 30.65 2.21 0.21
CA LYS A 394 29.53 2.28 1.15
C LYS A 394 29.20 0.85 1.60
N PRO A 395 29.06 0.58 2.91
CA PRO A 395 28.76 -0.77 3.37
C PRO A 395 27.45 -1.20 2.71
N LYS A 396 27.53 -2.26 1.89
CA LYS A 396 26.33 -2.91 1.35
C LYS A 396 25.53 -3.38 2.56
N GLN A 397 24.32 -2.84 2.74
CA GLN A 397 23.43 -3.27 3.80
C GLN A 397 23.08 -4.74 3.55
N THR A 398 23.65 -5.63 4.36
CA THR A 398 23.34 -7.06 4.34
C THR A 398 22.12 -7.32 5.18
N LEU A 399 21.16 -8.07 4.65
CA LEU A 399 19.99 -8.51 5.39
C LEU A 399 20.39 -9.53 6.46
N GLY A 400 20.04 -9.23 7.71
CA GLY A 400 20.18 -10.13 8.84
C GLY A 400 18.84 -10.52 9.45
N SER A 401 18.89 -11.27 10.54
CA SER A 401 17.75 -11.56 11.40
C SER A 401 17.76 -10.61 12.60
N CYS A 402 16.59 -10.10 12.97
CA CYS A 402 16.43 -9.27 14.15
C CYS A 402 16.79 -10.07 15.41
N GLU A 403 17.67 -9.49 16.24
CA GLU A 403 18.16 -10.11 17.47
C GLU A 403 17.05 -10.41 18.51
N ARG A 404 15.93 -9.68 18.45
CA ARG A 404 14.83 -9.82 19.43
C ARG A 404 13.75 -10.81 19.04
N CYS A 405 13.36 -10.83 17.77
CA CYS A 405 12.21 -11.61 17.32
C CYS A 405 12.54 -12.57 16.17
N GLY A 406 13.81 -12.63 15.74
CA GLY A 406 14.26 -13.44 14.62
C GLY A 406 13.77 -12.97 13.24
N TYR A 407 12.91 -11.94 13.19
CA TYR A 407 12.32 -11.43 11.95
C TYR A 407 13.37 -10.77 11.04
N LEU A 408 13.28 -10.94 9.72
CA LEU A 408 14.25 -10.36 8.78
C LEU A 408 14.34 -8.84 8.91
N SER A 409 15.56 -8.32 9.04
CA SER A 409 15.80 -6.87 9.05
C SER A 409 17.13 -6.48 8.43
N SER A 410 17.18 -5.27 7.86
CA SER A 410 18.43 -4.63 7.42
C SER A 410 19.24 -4.05 8.59
N GLN A 411 18.62 -3.98 9.77
CA GLN A 411 19.20 -3.48 11.02
C GLN A 411 19.24 -4.62 12.06
N ALA A 412 20.01 -4.43 13.15
CA ALA A 412 20.08 -5.39 14.25
C ALA A 412 18.70 -5.66 14.90
N VAL A 413 17.85 -4.63 14.96
CA VAL A 413 16.49 -4.72 15.51
C VAL A 413 15.48 -4.27 14.46
N CYS A 414 14.45 -5.08 14.21
CA CYS A 414 13.44 -4.75 13.20
C CYS A 414 12.55 -3.57 13.64
N LYS A 415 11.97 -2.88 12.65
CA LYS A 415 11.08 -1.72 12.86
C LYS A 415 9.95 -1.99 13.85
N ALA A 416 9.32 -3.17 13.81
CA ALA A 416 8.28 -3.51 14.77
C ALA A 416 8.81 -3.59 16.21
N CYS A 417 9.99 -4.19 16.42
CA CYS A 417 10.60 -4.28 17.74
C CYS A 417 11.03 -2.92 18.28
N VAL A 418 11.50 -2.02 17.41
CA VAL A 418 11.80 -0.62 17.77
C VAL A 418 10.53 0.11 18.20
N LEU A 419 9.46 -0.02 17.42
CA LEU A 419 8.16 0.59 17.75
C LEU A 419 7.58 0.04 19.06
N LEU A 420 7.68 -1.28 19.29
CA LEU A 420 7.24 -1.93 20.53
C LEU A 420 8.05 -1.47 21.74
N GLU A 421 9.35 -1.28 21.59
CA GLU A 421 10.19 -0.74 22.67
C GLU A 421 9.76 0.67 23.05
N GLY A 422 9.47 1.53 22.05
CA GLY A 422 8.95 2.87 22.30
C GLY A 422 7.64 2.86 23.09
N LEU A 423 6.73 1.94 22.76
CA LEU A 423 5.47 1.77 23.48
C LEU A 423 5.70 1.25 24.90
N ASN A 424 6.55 0.25 25.08
CA ASN A 424 6.81 -0.37 26.38
C ASN A 424 7.56 0.57 27.34
N LYS A 425 8.44 1.44 26.84
CA LYS A 425 9.08 2.50 27.65
C LYS A 425 8.09 3.49 28.22
N ALA A 426 6.96 3.68 27.54
CA ALA A 426 5.94 4.63 27.91
C ALA A 426 4.82 4.00 28.76
N ARG A 427 4.86 2.68 29.02
CA ARG A 427 3.97 2.04 30.01
C ARG A 427 4.32 2.53 31.41
N PRO A 428 3.33 2.95 32.21
CA PRO A 428 3.56 3.19 33.62
C PRO A 428 4.00 1.88 34.29
N ARG A 429 5.19 1.87 34.92
CA ARG A 429 5.64 0.74 35.73
C ARG A 429 4.71 0.62 36.93
N THR A 430 3.83 -0.36 36.91
CA THR A 430 3.06 -0.78 38.08
C THR A 430 3.82 -1.92 38.76
N GLU A 431 4.97 -1.58 39.34
CA GLU A 431 5.62 -2.43 40.34
C GLU A 431 5.16 -1.94 41.72
N ILE A 432 4.09 -2.54 42.23
CA ILE A 432 3.98 -2.71 43.68
C ILE A 432 4.65 -4.05 43.92
N GLU A 433 5.95 -4.02 44.21
CA GLU A 433 6.58 -5.14 44.91
C GLU A 433 5.88 -5.23 46.27
N VAL A 434 4.96 -6.18 46.40
CA VAL A 434 4.52 -6.62 47.73
C VAL A 434 5.73 -7.34 48.31
N SER A 435 6.50 -6.60 49.10
CA SER A 435 7.57 -7.14 49.92
C SER A 435 6.93 -8.17 50.85
N GLY A 436 7.09 -9.44 50.55
CA GLY A 436 6.91 -10.51 51.51
C GLY A 436 8.01 -10.37 52.56
N GLY A 437 7.60 -9.98 53.77
CA GLY A 437 8.42 -9.89 54.98
C GLY A 437 7.51 -9.86 56.20
#